data_AF-A0AAD5LHJ3-F1
#
_entry.id   AF-A0AAD5LHJ3-F1
#
_cell.length_a   1.000
_cell.length_b   1.000
_cell.length_c   1.000
_cell.angle_alpha   90.00
_cell.angle_beta   90.00
_cell.angle_gamma   90.00
#
_symmetry.space_group_name_H-M   'P 1'
#
loop_
_entity.id
_entity.type
_entity.pdbx_description
1 polymer ?
#
loop_
_entity_poly.entity_id
_entity_poly.type
_entity_poly.pdbx_seq_one_letter_code
_entity_poly.pdbx_strand_id
1 'polypeptide(L)'
;MREIVCPRPSPNVTVWPCSEHLNSWDLYRVFVVVFGLVLGPFAFGHMQKTRALQLVTTVVRHASFALMIVLAIVGIARGEGRSAQDVIAYERPSNIATFFGVCIYSFMCHHSIPGLVAPITNKSKVGLVMAAAFVAVLGVYLLLCVSATFRFLPGEIDDVYTLNFKRYPVRFVAYFLSLFPVCTLSANFPLICITLRENLRTLAHNIGSTDVEARERAPTSGGLSGFFARHIYALVAIVPPLVVALFTEDVSMLVGFTGAYAGLGIQWVVPTALVWCLRRRLATAGAGANPFASPFAHAAWLYMAFALSAAAVVLITLTHGLL
;
A
#
# COMPACT_ATOMS: atom_id res chain seq x y z
N MET A 1 9.47 -15.40 1.71
CA MET A 1 9.32 -16.71 2.40
C MET A 1 9.56 -17.86 1.43
N ARG A 2 8.74 -18.04 0.38
CA ARG A 2 8.95 -19.09 -0.64
C ARG A 2 10.40 -19.21 -1.10
N GLU A 3 10.99 -18.14 -1.63
CA GLU A 3 12.35 -18.18 -2.18
C GLU A 3 13.45 -18.41 -1.14
N ILE A 4 13.15 -18.23 0.15
CA ILE A 4 14.08 -18.53 1.24
C ILE A 4 14.07 -20.03 1.53
N VAL A 5 12.88 -20.65 1.51
CA VAL A 5 12.68 -22.07 1.83
C VAL A 5 12.94 -22.97 0.62
N CYS A 6 12.58 -22.51 -0.57
CA CYS A 6 12.76 -23.19 -1.84
C CYS A 6 13.35 -22.20 -2.86
N PRO A 7 14.68 -22.08 -2.93
CA PRO A 7 15.36 -21.12 -3.80
C PRO A 7 15.04 -21.34 -5.28
N ARG A 8 14.78 -20.26 -6.00
CA ARG A 8 14.55 -20.32 -7.45
C ARG A 8 15.85 -20.71 -8.17
N PRO A 9 15.83 -21.73 -9.05
CA PRO A 9 17.04 -22.20 -9.74
C PRO A 9 17.52 -21.23 -10.83
N SER A 10 16.60 -20.60 -11.56
CA SER A 10 16.92 -19.60 -12.59
C SER A 10 15.78 -18.57 -12.72
N PRO A 11 16.07 -17.32 -13.12
CA PRO A 11 15.07 -16.25 -13.19
C PRO A 11 13.93 -16.51 -14.19
N ASN A 12 14.15 -17.36 -15.20
CA ASN A 12 13.17 -17.65 -16.24
C ASN A 12 12.14 -18.73 -15.84
N VAL A 13 12.29 -19.35 -14.66
CA VAL A 13 11.42 -20.43 -14.22
C VAL A 13 10.38 -19.90 -13.24
N THR A 14 9.10 -19.99 -13.63
CA THR A 14 7.96 -19.54 -12.83
C THR A 14 7.54 -20.57 -11.78
N VAL A 15 7.54 -21.86 -12.13
CA VAL A 15 7.23 -22.98 -11.22
C VAL A 15 8.37 -23.98 -11.23
N TRP A 16 8.86 -24.37 -10.06
CA TRP A 16 9.96 -25.33 -9.91
C TRP A 16 9.68 -26.33 -8.78
N PRO A 17 10.24 -27.55 -8.86
CA PRO A 17 10.08 -28.55 -7.80
C PRO A 17 10.90 -28.16 -6.55
N CYS A 18 10.28 -28.27 -5.37
CA CYS A 18 10.91 -28.04 -4.07
C CYS A 18 11.20 -29.35 -3.34
N SER A 19 10.33 -30.35 -3.50
CA SER A 19 10.49 -31.73 -3.04
C SER A 19 9.74 -32.66 -4.00
N GLU A 20 9.79 -33.97 -3.78
CA GLU A 20 9.10 -34.97 -4.62
C GLU A 20 7.58 -34.74 -4.73
N HIS A 21 6.96 -34.08 -3.76
CA HIS A 21 5.50 -33.87 -3.72
C HIS A 21 5.07 -32.39 -3.66
N LEU A 22 6.02 -31.45 -3.63
CA LEU A 22 5.72 -30.02 -3.50
C LEU A 22 6.47 -29.22 -4.56
N ASN A 23 5.73 -28.47 -5.37
CA ASN A 23 6.28 -27.44 -6.22
C ASN A 23 6.27 -26.06 -5.51
N SER A 24 6.92 -25.09 -6.11
CA SER A 24 7.06 -23.72 -5.59
C SER A 24 5.71 -22.97 -5.49
N TRP A 25 4.74 -23.34 -6.31
CA TRP A 25 3.39 -22.75 -6.34
C TRP A 25 2.51 -23.25 -5.20
N ASP A 26 2.53 -24.56 -4.94
CA ASP A 26 1.85 -25.18 -3.81
C ASP A 26 2.42 -24.67 -2.49
N LEU A 27 3.75 -24.54 -2.41
CA LEU A 27 4.42 -23.96 -1.25
C LEU A 27 4.01 -22.50 -1.01
N TYR A 28 3.84 -21.71 -2.08
CA TYR A 28 3.34 -20.33 -1.97
C TYR A 28 1.91 -20.31 -1.41
N ARG A 29 1.00 -21.12 -1.94
CA ARG A 29 -0.39 -21.21 -1.46
C ARG A 29 -0.47 -21.64 0.00
N VAL A 30 0.36 -22.60 0.42
CA VAL A 30 0.47 -22.98 1.83
C VAL A 30 0.87 -21.78 2.68
N PHE A 31 1.86 -20.98 2.27
CA PHE A 31 2.22 -19.77 3.01
C PHE A 31 1.11 -18.72 3.06
N VAL A 32 0.33 -18.54 1.99
CA VAL A 32 -0.83 -17.64 1.99
C VAL A 32 -1.90 -18.13 2.97
N VAL A 33 -2.20 -19.42 3.00
CA VAL A 33 -3.15 -20.02 3.95
C VAL A 33 -2.66 -19.85 5.39
N VAL A 34 -1.40 -20.17 5.67
CA VAL A 34 -0.79 -19.98 7.00
C VAL A 34 -0.84 -18.51 7.41
N PHE A 35 -0.50 -17.59 6.50
CA PHE A 35 -0.58 -16.15 6.74
C PHE A 35 -2.01 -15.73 7.12
N GLY A 36 -3.02 -16.19 6.38
CA GLY A 36 -4.44 -15.92 6.67
C GLY A 36 -4.89 -16.50 8.01
N LEU A 37 -4.47 -17.72 8.36
CA LEU A 37 -4.83 -18.37 9.63
C LEU A 37 -4.16 -17.72 10.84
N VAL A 38 -2.90 -17.27 10.70
CA VAL A 38 -2.16 -16.64 11.80
C VAL A 38 -2.59 -15.19 11.99
N LEU A 39 -2.74 -14.43 10.91
CA LEU A 39 -2.94 -12.98 10.98
C LEU A 39 -4.41 -12.55 10.81
N GLY A 40 -5.22 -13.34 10.11
CA GLY A 40 -6.66 -13.10 9.98
C GLY A 40 -7.39 -12.91 11.33
N PRO A 41 -7.13 -13.73 12.37
CA PRO A 41 -7.73 -13.54 13.69
C PRO A 41 -7.50 -12.15 14.30
N PHE A 42 -6.37 -11.50 14.01
CA PHE A 42 -6.08 -10.16 14.53
C PHE A 42 -7.03 -9.10 13.96
N ALA A 43 -7.58 -9.31 12.77
CA ALA A 43 -8.55 -8.40 12.16
C ALA A 43 -9.93 -8.43 12.84
N PHE A 44 -10.19 -9.39 13.74
CA PHE A 44 -11.36 -9.42 14.62
C PHE A 44 -11.12 -8.59 15.91
N GLY A 45 -9.88 -8.19 16.19
CA GLY A 45 -9.49 -7.39 17.35
C GLY A 45 -9.81 -5.89 17.25
N HIS A 46 -9.26 -5.12 18.20
CA HIS A 46 -9.39 -3.65 18.28
C HIS A 46 -8.07 -2.96 17.93
N MET A 47 -8.15 -1.80 17.26
CA MET A 47 -7.01 -1.04 16.74
C MET A 47 -6.05 -0.51 17.84
N GLN A 48 -6.49 -0.39 19.10
CA GLN A 48 -5.58 0.06 20.17
C GLN A 48 -4.51 -0.97 20.56
N LYS A 49 -4.74 -2.26 20.29
CA LYS A 49 -3.77 -3.32 20.61
C LYS A 49 -2.59 -3.39 19.62
N THR A 50 -2.64 -2.65 18.51
CA THR A 50 -1.63 -2.70 17.44
C THR A 50 -0.62 -1.55 17.49
N ARG A 51 -0.72 -0.61 18.46
CA ARG A 51 0.25 0.50 18.60
C ARG A 51 1.69 0.01 18.79
N ALA A 52 1.89 -1.01 19.60
CA ALA A 52 3.22 -1.60 19.82
C ALA A 52 3.77 -2.22 18.52
N LEU A 53 2.91 -2.90 17.76
CA LEU A 53 3.26 -3.46 16.46
C LEU A 53 3.63 -2.37 15.44
N GLN A 54 2.93 -1.23 15.45
CA GLN A 54 3.26 -0.07 14.61
C GLN A 54 4.62 0.54 14.99
N LEU A 55 4.93 0.68 16.28
CA LEU A 55 6.23 1.22 16.71
C LEU A 55 7.39 0.31 16.28
N VAL A 56 7.26 -1.00 16.54
CA VAL A 56 8.27 -1.99 16.15
C VAL A 56 8.49 -1.99 14.63
N THR A 57 7.41 -1.98 13.86
CA THR A 57 7.50 -1.97 12.39
C THR A 57 8.06 -0.68 11.83
N THR A 58 7.82 0.46 12.48
CA THR A 58 8.49 1.72 12.14
C THR A 58 10.00 1.62 12.31
N VAL A 59 10.47 1.11 13.46
CA VAL A 59 11.92 0.94 13.70
C VAL A 59 12.54 0.00 12.68
N VAL A 60 11.91 -1.16 12.46
CA VAL A 60 12.35 -2.14 11.46
C VAL A 60 12.41 -1.53 10.06
N ARG A 61 11.40 -0.73 9.67
CA ARG A 61 11.36 -0.03 8.37
C ARG A 61 12.48 0.97 8.20
N HIS A 62 12.74 1.81 9.20
CA HIS A 62 13.82 2.78 9.11
C HIS A 62 15.18 2.09 9.04
N ALA A 63 15.39 1.03 9.82
CA ALA A 63 16.61 0.22 9.77
C ALA A 63 16.80 -0.44 8.40
N SER A 64 15.75 -1.05 7.83
CA SER A 64 15.85 -1.68 6.50
C SER A 64 16.09 -0.67 5.38
N PHE A 65 15.42 0.49 5.40
CA PHE A 65 15.65 1.55 4.42
C PHE A 65 17.08 2.10 4.50
N ALA A 66 17.55 2.41 5.71
CA ALA A 66 18.93 2.87 5.92
C ALA A 66 19.94 1.85 5.43
N LEU A 67 19.72 0.57 5.75
CA LEU A 67 20.63 -0.51 5.34
C LEU A 67 20.66 -0.68 3.82
N MET A 68 19.50 -0.68 3.13
CA MET A 68 19.47 -0.76 1.66
C MET A 68 20.22 0.39 0.99
N ILE A 69 20.01 1.63 1.48
CA ILE A 69 20.71 2.81 0.95
C ILE A 69 22.22 2.69 1.16
N VAL A 70 22.65 2.37 2.39
CA VAL A 70 24.09 2.23 2.72
C VAL A 70 24.73 1.13 1.89
N LEU A 71 24.09 -0.04 1.77
CA LEU A 71 24.63 -1.16 1.00
C LEU A 71 24.71 -0.83 -0.50
N ALA A 72 23.72 -0.13 -1.05
CA ALA A 72 23.77 0.31 -2.44
C ALA A 72 24.92 1.30 -2.67
N ILE A 73 25.09 2.29 -1.79
CA ILE A 73 26.19 3.27 -1.86
C ILE A 73 27.56 2.57 -1.72
N VAL A 74 27.70 1.64 -0.79
CA VAL A 74 28.94 0.86 -0.62
C VAL A 74 29.25 0.03 -1.87
N GLY A 75 28.25 -0.58 -2.49
CA GLY A 75 28.44 -1.31 -3.75
C GLY A 75 28.90 -0.39 -4.89
N ILE A 76 28.29 0.78 -5.03
CA ILE A 76 28.70 1.81 -5.99
C ILE A 76 30.16 2.21 -5.74
N ALA A 77 30.53 2.47 -4.48
CA ALA A 77 31.89 2.86 -4.10
C ALA A 77 32.93 1.75 -4.35
N ARG A 78 32.51 0.48 -4.40
CA ARG A 78 33.36 -0.68 -4.75
C ARG A 78 33.50 -0.92 -6.25
N GLY A 79 32.94 -0.03 -7.09
CA GLY A 79 33.02 -0.14 -8.55
C GLY A 79 31.89 -0.97 -9.16
N GLU A 80 30.87 -1.35 -8.40
CA GLU A 80 29.66 -2.04 -8.91
C GLU A 80 28.58 -1.04 -9.37
N GLY A 81 28.95 0.24 -9.52
CA GLY A 81 28.06 1.31 -9.94
C GLY A 81 28.00 1.49 -11.45
N ARG A 82 26.89 2.04 -11.94
CA ARG A 82 26.65 2.34 -13.36
C ARG A 82 26.97 3.80 -13.67
N SER A 83 27.36 4.09 -14.91
CA SER A 83 27.54 5.47 -15.37
C SER A 83 26.19 6.17 -15.58
N ALA A 84 26.17 7.50 -15.52
CA ALA A 84 24.95 8.27 -15.78
C ALA A 84 24.43 8.08 -17.22
N GLN A 85 25.32 7.84 -18.19
CA GLN A 85 24.96 7.59 -19.58
C GLN A 85 24.19 6.26 -19.73
N ASP A 86 24.65 5.21 -19.03
CA ASP A 86 23.98 3.90 -19.05
C ASP A 86 22.60 3.92 -18.41
N VAL A 87 22.39 4.81 -17.43
CA VAL A 87 21.09 4.99 -16.77
C VAL A 87 20.09 5.62 -17.74
N ILE A 88 20.46 6.74 -18.37
CA ILE A 88 19.59 7.49 -19.29
C ILE A 88 19.27 6.67 -20.54
N ALA A 89 20.24 5.93 -21.08
CA ALA A 89 20.05 5.11 -22.29
C ALA A 89 19.00 4.00 -22.14
N TYR A 90 18.64 3.62 -20.91
CA TYR A 90 17.68 2.55 -20.63
C TYR A 90 16.27 3.06 -20.28
N GLU A 91 16.05 4.37 -20.26
CA GLU A 91 14.72 4.93 -19.98
C GLU A 91 13.77 4.65 -21.14
N ARG A 92 12.75 3.82 -20.89
CA ARG A 92 11.70 3.51 -21.85
C ARG A 92 10.46 4.37 -21.59
N PRO A 93 10.06 5.24 -22.52
CA PRO A 93 8.84 6.05 -22.39
C PRO A 93 7.57 5.22 -22.16
N SER A 94 7.55 3.96 -22.62
CA SER A 94 6.45 3.02 -22.41
C SER A 94 6.14 2.77 -20.92
N ASN A 95 7.11 2.95 -20.03
CA ASN A 95 6.97 2.65 -18.60
C ASN A 95 6.46 3.84 -17.77
N ILE A 96 6.21 4.99 -18.40
CA ILE A 96 5.80 6.21 -17.69
C ILE A 96 4.44 6.06 -17.00
N ALA A 97 3.52 5.27 -17.58
CA ALA A 97 2.22 5.02 -16.97
C ALA A 97 2.32 4.15 -15.72
N THR A 98 3.14 3.09 -15.78
CA THR A 98 3.45 2.24 -14.62
C THR A 98 4.14 3.07 -13.53
N PHE A 99 5.11 3.90 -13.89
CA PHE A 99 5.78 4.82 -12.97
C PHE A 99 4.78 5.77 -12.28
N PHE A 100 3.83 6.33 -13.04
CA PHE A 100 2.79 7.19 -12.51
C PHE A 100 1.89 6.44 -11.50
N GLY A 101 1.46 5.22 -11.81
CA GLY A 101 0.68 4.37 -10.89
C GLY A 101 1.45 4.06 -9.60
N VAL A 102 2.74 3.71 -9.71
CA VAL A 102 3.63 3.48 -8.57
C VAL A 102 3.79 4.75 -7.72
N CYS A 103 3.92 5.92 -8.33
CA CYS A 103 3.99 7.20 -7.62
C CYS A 103 2.72 7.48 -6.81
N ILE A 104 1.54 7.30 -7.41
CA ILE A 104 0.25 7.47 -6.70
C ILE A 104 0.18 6.51 -5.52
N TYR A 105 0.47 5.23 -5.76
CA TYR A 105 0.45 4.23 -4.71
C TYR A 105 1.40 4.56 -3.56
N SER A 106 2.61 5.01 -3.88
CA SER A 106 3.66 5.34 -2.90
C SER A 106 3.28 6.47 -1.95
N PHE A 107 2.45 7.41 -2.40
CA PHE A 107 1.94 8.53 -1.60
C PHE A 107 0.52 8.33 -1.06
N MET A 108 -0.04 7.14 -1.24
CA MET A 108 -1.40 6.83 -0.79
C MET A 108 -1.47 6.67 0.73
N CYS A 109 -1.99 7.68 1.41
CA CYS A 109 -2.35 7.59 2.84
C CYS A 109 -3.74 8.17 3.16
N HIS A 110 -4.43 8.72 2.15
CA HIS A 110 -5.66 9.49 2.26
C HIS A 110 -6.81 8.76 2.97
N HIS A 111 -6.90 7.43 2.86
CA HIS A 111 -7.88 6.61 3.57
C HIS A 111 -7.69 6.60 5.09
N SER A 112 -6.48 6.93 5.57
CA SER A 112 -6.10 6.96 6.99
C SER A 112 -5.92 8.40 7.53
N ILE A 113 -5.74 9.40 6.66
CA ILE A 113 -5.56 10.82 7.06
C ILE A 113 -6.67 11.29 8.01
N PRO A 114 -7.98 11.05 7.77
CA PRO A 114 -9.02 11.53 8.68
C PRO A 114 -8.84 11.03 10.11
N GLY A 115 -8.53 9.74 10.29
CA GLY A 115 -8.28 9.14 11.60
C GLY A 115 -6.99 9.64 12.26
N LEU A 116 -5.97 9.99 11.48
CA LEU A 116 -4.72 10.58 11.98
C LEU A 116 -4.89 12.04 12.39
N VAL A 117 -5.70 12.80 11.63
CA VAL A 117 -5.91 14.24 11.86
C VAL A 117 -6.92 14.50 12.97
N ALA A 118 -7.94 13.64 13.12
CA ALA A 118 -8.98 13.77 14.15
C ALA A 118 -8.43 14.00 15.58
N PRO A 119 -7.46 13.21 16.09
CA PRO A 119 -6.93 13.36 17.45
C PRO A 119 -5.94 14.54 17.63
N ILE A 120 -5.51 15.23 16.56
CA ILE A 120 -4.59 16.36 16.68
C ILE A 120 -5.31 17.53 17.36
N THR A 121 -4.79 17.99 18.51
CA THR A 121 -5.38 19.07 19.31
C THR A 121 -5.36 20.41 18.59
N ASN A 122 -4.23 20.76 17.98
CA ASN A 122 -4.07 22.02 17.26
C ASN A 122 -4.18 21.84 15.74
N LYS A 123 -5.36 22.15 15.18
CA LYS A 123 -5.66 21.98 13.75
C LYS A 123 -4.87 22.92 12.83
N SER A 124 -4.39 24.07 13.32
CA SER A 124 -3.64 25.02 12.47
C SER A 124 -2.28 24.47 12.03
N LYS A 125 -1.71 23.53 12.79
CA LYS A 125 -0.42 22.91 12.47
C LYS A 125 -0.52 21.71 11.52
N VAL A 126 -1.73 21.20 11.27
CA VAL A 126 -1.95 19.98 10.48
C VAL A 126 -1.36 20.11 9.08
N GLY A 127 -1.58 21.23 8.41
CA GLY A 127 -1.03 21.46 7.06
C GLY A 127 0.50 21.37 7.03
N LEU A 128 1.18 22.01 7.98
CA LEU A 128 2.64 21.98 8.07
C LEU A 128 3.17 20.58 8.39
N VAL A 129 2.54 19.89 9.35
CA VAL A 129 2.95 18.52 9.74
C VAL A 129 2.79 17.56 8.56
N MET A 130 1.68 17.64 7.83
CA MET A 130 1.46 16.81 6.65
C MET A 130 2.45 17.15 5.54
N ALA A 131 2.68 18.43 5.26
CA ALA A 131 3.66 18.85 4.25
C ALA A 131 5.08 18.35 4.57
N ALA A 132 5.52 18.52 5.82
CA ALA A 132 6.82 18.02 6.27
C ALA A 132 6.92 16.49 6.14
N ALA A 133 5.86 15.76 6.49
CA ALA A 133 5.82 14.30 6.34
C ALA A 133 5.93 13.87 4.85
N PHE A 134 5.18 14.50 3.95
CA PHE A 134 5.24 14.21 2.52
C PHE A 134 6.61 14.53 1.91
N VAL A 135 7.23 15.66 2.29
CA VAL A 135 8.58 16.03 1.84
C VAL A 135 9.62 15.03 2.35
N ALA A 136 9.53 14.61 3.62
CA ALA A 136 10.44 13.62 4.18
C ALA A 136 10.32 12.26 3.47
N VAL A 137 9.09 11.81 3.21
CA VAL A 137 8.83 10.56 2.46
C VAL A 137 9.38 10.65 1.04
N LEU A 138 9.14 11.77 0.34
CA LEU A 138 9.69 12.00 -1.00
C LEU A 138 11.23 11.93 -1.00
N GLY A 139 11.88 12.57 -0.03
CA GLY A 139 13.34 12.54 0.08
C GLY A 139 13.90 11.12 0.26
N VAL A 140 13.29 10.31 1.14
CA VAL A 140 13.70 8.92 1.36
C VAL A 140 13.46 8.06 0.12
N TYR A 141 12.31 8.22 -0.55
CA TYR A 141 12.02 7.49 -1.78
C TYR A 141 12.98 7.84 -2.92
N LEU A 142 13.27 9.13 -3.13
CA LEU A 142 14.23 9.55 -4.14
C LEU A 142 15.61 8.98 -3.84
N LEU A 143 16.06 9.02 -2.58
CA LEU A 143 17.36 8.47 -2.19
C LEU A 143 17.43 6.95 -2.44
N LEU A 144 16.38 6.21 -2.08
CA LEU A 144 16.27 4.78 -2.37
C LEU A 144 16.31 4.51 -3.88
N CYS A 145 15.46 5.17 -4.66
CA CYS A 145 15.38 4.95 -6.10
C CYS A 145 16.69 5.31 -6.81
N VAL A 146 17.29 6.47 -6.51
CA VAL A 146 18.57 6.88 -7.10
C VAL A 146 19.67 5.89 -6.73
N SER A 147 19.82 5.53 -5.46
CA SER A 147 20.85 4.57 -5.03
C SER A 147 20.67 3.19 -5.70
N ALA A 148 19.44 2.73 -5.89
CA ALA A 148 19.13 1.48 -6.58
C ALA A 148 19.45 1.54 -8.08
N THR A 149 18.99 2.59 -8.77
CA THR A 149 19.18 2.76 -10.22
C THR A 149 20.65 2.83 -10.61
N PHE A 150 21.48 3.49 -9.80
CA PHE A 150 22.92 3.56 -10.04
C PHE A 150 23.67 2.30 -9.60
N ARG A 151 23.11 1.47 -8.71
CA ARG A 151 23.75 0.23 -8.25
C ARG A 151 23.42 -0.99 -9.12
N PHE A 152 22.17 -1.13 -9.58
CA PHE A 152 21.69 -2.37 -10.20
C PHE A 152 21.32 -2.17 -11.67
N LEU A 153 21.46 -3.24 -12.46
CA LEU A 153 20.92 -3.27 -13.83
C LEU A 153 19.39 -3.48 -13.79
N PRO A 154 18.63 -2.99 -14.78
CA PRO A 154 17.16 -3.08 -14.76
C PRO A 154 16.63 -4.51 -14.72
N GLY A 155 17.36 -5.48 -15.29
CA GLY A 155 17.00 -6.90 -15.24
C GLY A 155 17.40 -7.63 -13.96
N GLU A 156 18.10 -6.95 -13.03
CA GLU A 156 18.54 -7.51 -11.76
C GLU A 156 17.67 -7.04 -10.59
N ILE A 157 16.84 -6.01 -10.77
CA ILE A 157 15.96 -5.49 -9.73
C ILE A 157 14.80 -6.47 -9.53
N ASP A 158 14.71 -7.05 -8.34
CA ASP A 158 13.56 -7.87 -7.95
C ASP A 158 12.33 -6.96 -7.73
N ASP A 159 11.11 -7.46 -7.91
CA ASP A 159 9.85 -6.70 -7.68
C ASP A 159 9.79 -6.07 -6.28
N VAL A 160 10.47 -6.70 -5.31
CA VAL A 160 10.66 -6.19 -3.97
C VAL A 160 12.13 -5.92 -3.73
N TYR A 161 12.52 -4.65 -3.69
CA TYR A 161 13.92 -4.21 -3.65
C TYR A 161 14.75 -4.82 -2.51
N THR A 162 14.15 -5.18 -1.36
CA THR A 162 14.89 -5.85 -0.28
C THR A 162 15.49 -7.19 -0.70
N LEU A 163 14.88 -7.87 -1.68
CA LEU A 163 15.33 -9.18 -2.15
C LEU A 163 16.62 -9.09 -2.98
N ASN A 164 16.95 -7.92 -3.53
CA ASN A 164 18.24 -7.68 -4.18
C ASN A 164 19.44 -7.93 -3.25
N PHE A 165 19.24 -7.89 -1.94
CA PHE A 165 20.28 -8.09 -0.94
C PHE A 165 20.26 -9.52 -0.33
N LYS A 166 19.48 -10.45 -0.88
CA LYS A 166 19.32 -11.82 -0.35
C LYS A 166 20.62 -12.65 -0.33
N ARG A 167 21.60 -12.29 -1.17
CA ARG A 167 22.92 -12.96 -1.26
C ARG A 167 24.05 -12.14 -0.61
N TYR A 168 23.73 -11.16 0.23
CA TYR A 168 24.75 -10.33 0.86
C TYR A 168 25.68 -11.17 1.77
N PRO A 169 27.01 -10.92 1.80
CA PRO A 169 27.97 -11.77 2.51
C PRO A 169 27.68 -11.94 4.01
N VAL A 170 27.15 -10.89 4.64
CA VAL A 170 26.74 -10.93 6.04
C VAL A 170 25.36 -11.57 6.14
N ARG A 171 25.31 -12.85 6.54
CA ARG A 171 24.07 -13.65 6.63
C ARG A 171 22.97 -12.95 7.43
N PHE A 172 23.32 -12.30 8.55
CA PHE A 172 22.35 -11.56 9.36
C PHE A 172 21.63 -10.46 8.56
N VAL A 173 22.39 -9.66 7.80
CA VAL A 173 21.86 -8.59 6.95
C VAL A 173 20.98 -9.14 5.84
N ALA A 174 21.42 -10.21 5.17
CA ALA A 174 20.67 -10.87 4.12
C ALA A 174 19.31 -11.41 4.63
N TYR A 175 19.30 -12.10 5.77
CA TYR A 175 18.05 -12.59 6.37
C TYR A 175 17.16 -11.46 6.86
N PHE A 176 17.73 -10.44 7.51
CA PHE A 176 16.97 -9.28 8.00
C PHE A 176 16.23 -8.56 6.87
N LEU A 177 16.92 -8.25 5.77
CA LEU A 177 16.30 -7.61 4.61
C LEU A 177 15.30 -8.54 3.90
N SER A 178 15.59 -9.84 3.81
CA SER A 178 14.68 -10.81 3.18
C SER A 178 13.38 -11.03 3.98
N LEU A 179 13.43 -10.90 5.31
CA LEU A 179 12.26 -11.03 6.20
C LEU A 179 11.52 -9.71 6.42
N PHE A 180 12.13 -8.56 6.11
CA PHE A 180 11.51 -7.25 6.26
C PHE A 180 10.10 -7.15 5.63
N PRO A 181 9.88 -7.59 4.38
CA PRO A 181 8.54 -7.56 3.78
C PRO A 181 7.53 -8.41 4.58
N VAL A 182 7.97 -9.56 5.09
CA VAL A 182 7.13 -10.45 5.90
C VAL A 182 6.68 -9.75 7.17
N CYS A 183 7.63 -9.17 7.92
CA CYS A 183 7.35 -8.47 9.17
C CYS A 183 6.42 -7.26 8.97
N THR A 184 6.66 -6.48 7.91
CA THR A 184 5.87 -5.28 7.63
C THR A 184 4.47 -5.61 7.11
N LEU A 185 4.34 -6.58 6.19
CA LEU A 185 3.03 -7.04 5.71
C LEU A 185 2.22 -7.68 6.84
N SER A 186 2.88 -8.45 7.72
CA SER A 186 2.22 -9.09 8.86
C SER A 186 1.61 -8.08 9.84
N ALA A 187 2.26 -6.92 10.00
CA ALA A 187 1.74 -5.84 10.83
C ALA A 187 0.66 -5.00 10.15
N ASN A 188 0.85 -4.72 8.86
CA ASN A 188 -0.06 -3.84 8.11
C ASN A 188 -1.37 -4.54 7.76
N PHE A 189 -1.34 -5.85 7.48
CA PHE A 189 -2.53 -6.59 7.05
C PHE A 189 -3.67 -6.52 8.08
N PRO A 190 -3.48 -6.87 9.37
CA PRO A 190 -4.54 -6.74 10.36
C PRO A 190 -5.03 -5.30 10.54
N LEU A 191 -4.12 -4.32 10.49
CA LEU A 191 -4.45 -2.90 10.62
C LEU A 191 -5.41 -2.43 9.51
N ILE A 192 -5.08 -2.76 8.26
CA ILE A 192 -5.89 -2.38 7.10
C ILE A 192 -7.24 -3.09 7.15
N CYS A 193 -7.28 -4.38 7.52
CA CYS A 193 -8.53 -5.12 7.67
C CYS A 193 -9.43 -4.54 8.78
N ILE A 194 -8.86 -4.14 9.94
CA ILE A 194 -9.62 -3.50 11.02
C ILE A 194 -10.21 -2.16 10.54
N THR A 195 -9.41 -1.34 9.86
CA THR A 195 -9.87 -0.04 9.33
C THR A 195 -10.97 -0.21 8.30
N LEU A 196 -10.81 -1.16 7.36
CA LEU A 196 -11.83 -1.44 6.35
C LEU A 196 -13.13 -1.95 6.98
N ARG A 197 -13.03 -2.89 7.94
CA ARG A 197 -14.18 -3.39 8.71
C ARG A 197 -14.96 -2.25 9.37
N GLU A 198 -14.27 -1.32 10.02
CA GLU A 198 -14.90 -0.20 10.71
C GLU A 198 -15.56 0.79 9.74
N ASN A 199 -14.90 1.06 8.62
CA ASN A 199 -15.45 1.90 7.55
C ASN A 199 -16.70 1.26 6.94
N LEU A 200 -16.69 -0.05 6.68
CA LEU A 200 -17.85 -0.78 6.14
C LEU A 200 -19.01 -0.81 7.14
N ARG A 201 -18.73 -1.00 8.43
CA ARG A 201 -19.74 -0.93 9.50
C ARG A 201 -20.39 0.45 9.56
N THR A 202 -19.58 1.50 9.53
CA THR A 202 -20.04 2.90 9.53
C THR A 202 -20.88 3.21 8.29
N LEU A 203 -20.42 2.76 7.11
CA LEU A 203 -21.15 2.93 5.86
C LEU A 203 -22.51 2.23 5.91
N ALA A 204 -22.56 0.98 6.38
CA ALA A 204 -23.80 0.23 6.50
C ALA A 204 -24.79 0.89 7.47
N HIS A 205 -24.30 1.40 8.61
CA HIS A 205 -25.13 2.16 9.55
C HIS A 205 -25.68 3.45 8.93
N ASN A 206 -24.89 4.14 8.11
CA ASN A 206 -25.32 5.40 7.48
C ASN A 206 -26.28 5.19 6.30
N ILE A 207 -26.20 4.04 5.62
CA ILE A 207 -27.07 3.71 4.47
C ILE A 207 -28.36 3.01 4.94
N GLY A 208 -28.31 2.21 6.01
CA GLY A 208 -29.45 1.46 6.52
C GLY A 208 -29.61 1.63 8.03
N SER A 209 -30.58 2.44 8.44
CA SER A 209 -30.94 2.64 9.85
C SER A 209 -31.62 1.43 10.50
N THR A 210 -32.04 0.41 9.74
CA THR A 210 -32.90 -0.70 10.22
C THR A 210 -32.19 -2.06 10.34
N ASP A 211 -31.16 -2.35 9.55
CA ASP A 211 -30.58 -3.72 9.49
C ASP A 211 -29.45 -3.98 10.50
N VAL A 212 -28.66 -2.96 10.86
CA VAL A 212 -27.49 -3.13 11.73
C VAL A 212 -27.93 -3.37 13.19
N GLU A 213 -28.90 -2.59 13.69
CA GLU A 213 -29.44 -2.78 15.03
C GLU A 213 -30.24 -4.09 15.18
N ALA A 214 -30.99 -4.49 14.14
CA ALA A 214 -31.73 -5.74 14.12
C ALA A 214 -30.80 -6.97 14.15
N ARG A 215 -29.64 -6.89 13.48
CA ARG A 215 -28.66 -7.98 13.39
C ARG A 215 -27.74 -8.08 14.62
N GLU A 216 -27.51 -6.98 15.34
CA GLU A 216 -26.84 -6.99 16.65
C GLU A 216 -27.75 -7.47 17.79
N ARG A 217 -29.07 -7.22 17.70
CA ARG A 217 -30.07 -7.66 18.69
C ARG A 217 -30.68 -9.05 18.42
N ALA A 218 -30.43 -9.66 17.26
CA ALA A 218 -30.99 -10.97 16.91
C ALA A 218 -30.50 -12.06 17.89
N PRO A 219 -31.41 -12.86 18.48
CA PRO A 219 -31.04 -13.90 19.44
C PRO A 219 -30.19 -14.99 18.77
N THR A 220 -29.26 -15.52 19.55
CA THR A 220 -28.26 -16.52 19.16
C THR A 220 -28.89 -17.77 18.54
N SER A 221 -28.82 -17.91 17.21
CA SER A 221 -28.69 -19.23 16.61
C SER A 221 -27.25 -19.67 16.86
N GLY A 222 -27.05 -20.51 17.89
CA GLY A 222 -25.75 -20.92 18.43
C GLY A 222 -24.90 -21.79 17.51
N GLY A 223 -24.56 -21.30 16.31
CA GLY A 223 -23.75 -22.01 15.33
C GLY A 223 -22.96 -21.09 14.40
N LEU A 224 -22.30 -21.69 13.41
CA LEU A 224 -21.48 -21.01 12.40
C LEU A 224 -22.19 -19.81 11.76
N SER A 225 -23.48 -19.93 11.45
CA SER A 225 -24.29 -18.87 10.83
C SER A 225 -24.35 -17.58 11.67
N GLY A 226 -24.53 -17.70 12.99
CA GLY A 226 -24.52 -16.55 13.91
C GLY A 226 -23.15 -15.88 14.00
N PHE A 227 -22.07 -16.66 13.94
CA PHE A 227 -20.71 -16.14 13.88
C PHE A 227 -20.44 -15.37 12.57
N PHE A 228 -20.82 -15.93 11.43
CA PHE A 228 -20.72 -15.27 10.12
C PHE A 228 -21.54 -13.99 10.06
N ALA A 229 -22.77 -14.02 10.59
CA ALA A 229 -23.65 -12.86 10.60
C ALA A 229 -23.07 -11.70 11.41
N ARG A 230 -22.44 -11.98 12.56
CA ARG A 230 -21.81 -11.00 13.46
C ARG A 230 -20.51 -10.43 12.90
N HIS A 231 -19.72 -11.23 12.18
CA HIS A 231 -18.38 -10.83 11.72
C HIS A 231 -18.27 -10.62 10.21
N ILE A 232 -19.40 -10.44 9.52
CA ILE A 232 -19.44 -10.32 8.07
C ILE A 232 -18.50 -9.23 7.55
N TYR A 233 -18.42 -8.07 8.20
CA TYR A 233 -17.54 -6.97 7.80
C TYR A 233 -16.05 -7.31 7.96
N ALA A 234 -15.68 -8.10 8.98
CA ALA A 234 -14.30 -8.57 9.15
C ALA A 234 -13.94 -9.59 8.07
N LEU A 235 -14.86 -10.51 7.76
CA LEU A 235 -14.66 -11.51 6.73
C LEU A 235 -14.56 -10.88 5.33
N VAL A 236 -15.40 -9.90 5.01
CA VAL A 236 -15.31 -9.11 3.76
C VAL A 236 -13.98 -8.35 3.68
N ALA A 237 -13.39 -7.96 4.80
CA ALA A 237 -12.08 -7.30 4.81
C ALA A 237 -10.88 -8.28 4.67
N ILE A 238 -11.04 -9.56 5.01
CA ILE A 238 -9.96 -10.57 5.06
C ILE A 238 -9.99 -11.50 3.84
N VAL A 239 -11.17 -12.01 3.47
CA VAL A 239 -11.32 -13.09 2.49
C VAL A 239 -10.94 -12.65 1.07
N PRO A 240 -11.44 -11.51 0.53
CA PRO A 240 -11.09 -11.09 -0.82
C PRO A 240 -9.57 -10.96 -1.08
N PRO A 241 -8.76 -10.29 -0.24
CA PRO A 241 -7.32 -10.19 -0.50
C PRO A 241 -6.60 -11.54 -0.40
N LEU A 242 -7.04 -12.46 0.47
CA LEU A 242 -6.48 -13.82 0.52
C LEU A 242 -6.84 -14.63 -0.72
N VAL A 243 -8.07 -14.53 -1.20
CA VAL A 243 -8.50 -15.18 -2.45
C VAL A 243 -7.67 -14.68 -3.62
N VAL A 244 -7.52 -13.35 -3.77
CA VAL A 244 -6.66 -12.77 -4.82
C VAL A 244 -5.22 -13.28 -4.69
N ALA A 245 -4.66 -13.30 -3.48
CA ALA A 245 -3.31 -13.80 -3.25
C ALA A 245 -3.13 -15.29 -3.59
N LEU A 246 -4.18 -16.14 -3.51
CA LEU A 246 -4.10 -17.56 -3.89
C LEU A 246 -4.04 -17.79 -5.40
N PHE A 247 -4.51 -16.82 -6.19
CA PHE A 247 -4.57 -16.89 -7.64
C PHE A 247 -3.57 -15.97 -8.36
N THR A 248 -2.96 -15.01 -7.65
CA THR A 248 -2.07 -14.01 -8.23
C THR A 248 -0.80 -13.86 -7.40
N GLU A 249 0.35 -13.86 -8.09
CA GLU A 249 1.68 -13.63 -7.49
C GLU A 249 2.34 -12.32 -7.95
N ASP A 250 1.80 -11.69 -9.01
CA ASP A 250 2.38 -10.50 -9.61
C ASP A 250 2.03 -9.24 -8.81
N VAL A 251 2.93 -8.86 -7.90
CA VAL A 251 2.81 -7.67 -7.06
C VAL A 251 2.86 -6.40 -7.92
N SER A 252 3.67 -6.39 -8.97
CA SER A 252 3.87 -5.25 -9.86
C SER A 252 2.58 -4.93 -10.63
N MET A 253 1.90 -5.95 -11.15
CA MET A 253 0.56 -5.81 -11.76
C MET A 253 -0.47 -5.35 -10.73
N LEU A 254 -0.52 -5.98 -9.55
CA LEU A 254 -1.51 -5.65 -8.54
C LEU A 254 -1.38 -4.20 -8.05
N VAL A 255 -0.15 -3.75 -7.79
CA VAL A 255 0.17 -2.37 -7.40
C VAL A 255 -0.08 -1.41 -8.56
N GLY A 256 0.28 -1.79 -9.79
CA GLY A 256 -0.01 -1.01 -10.99
C GLY A 256 -1.50 -0.72 -11.14
N PHE A 257 -2.34 -1.75 -11.08
CA PHE A 257 -3.79 -1.61 -11.22
C PHE A 257 -4.43 -0.90 -10.01
N THR A 258 -4.16 -1.37 -8.79
CA THR A 258 -4.79 -0.80 -7.58
C THR A 258 -4.30 0.63 -7.31
N GLY A 259 -3.01 0.89 -7.50
CA GLY A 259 -2.40 2.21 -7.38
C GLY A 259 -2.94 3.19 -8.43
N ALA A 260 -3.07 2.74 -9.68
CA ALA A 260 -3.63 3.56 -10.74
C ALA A 260 -5.10 3.90 -10.51
N TYR A 261 -5.99 2.90 -10.47
CA TYR A 261 -7.43 3.16 -10.47
C TYR A 261 -7.97 3.57 -9.10
N ALA A 262 -7.77 2.72 -8.08
CA ALA A 262 -8.29 3.00 -6.75
C ALA A 262 -7.54 4.18 -6.10
N GLY A 263 -6.23 4.30 -6.36
CA GLY A 263 -5.43 5.43 -5.91
C GLY A 263 -5.87 6.76 -6.51
N LEU A 264 -6.10 6.85 -7.82
CA LEU A 264 -6.66 8.06 -8.43
C LEU A 264 -8.01 8.46 -7.81
N GLY A 265 -8.88 7.47 -7.56
CA GLY A 265 -10.15 7.68 -6.90
C GLY A 265 -10.01 8.32 -5.52
N ILE A 266 -9.24 7.69 -4.64
CA ILE A 266 -9.09 8.09 -3.24
C ILE A 266 -8.23 9.36 -3.09
N GLN A 267 -7.22 9.55 -3.93
CA GLN A 267 -6.26 10.65 -3.81
C GLN A 267 -6.70 11.91 -4.54
N TRP A 268 -7.31 11.79 -5.73
CA TRP A 268 -7.64 12.94 -6.57
C TRP A 268 -9.15 13.15 -6.67
N VAL A 269 -9.91 12.15 -7.10
CA VAL A 269 -11.33 12.31 -7.42
C VAL A 269 -12.17 12.64 -6.18
N VAL A 270 -12.08 11.80 -5.14
CA VAL A 270 -12.91 11.96 -3.93
C VAL A 270 -12.60 13.26 -3.18
N PRO A 271 -11.34 13.63 -2.87
CA PRO A 271 -11.06 14.89 -2.18
C PRO A 271 -11.49 16.11 -3.00
N THR A 272 -11.30 16.09 -4.32
CA THR A 272 -11.70 17.18 -5.21
C THR A 272 -13.23 17.33 -5.24
N ALA A 273 -13.97 16.22 -5.34
CA ALA A 273 -15.43 16.21 -5.29
C ALA A 273 -15.97 16.72 -3.96
N LEU A 274 -15.37 16.31 -2.83
CA LEU A 274 -15.75 16.79 -1.50
C LEU A 274 -15.57 18.31 -1.38
N VAL A 275 -14.43 18.85 -1.84
CA VAL A 275 -14.19 20.30 -1.80
C VAL A 275 -15.14 21.06 -2.73
N TRP A 276 -15.40 20.53 -3.93
CA TRP A 276 -16.36 21.10 -4.86
C TRP A 276 -17.77 21.19 -4.25
N CYS A 277 -18.28 20.08 -3.71
CA CYS A 277 -19.59 20.02 -3.06
C CYS A 277 -19.66 20.93 -1.83
N LEU A 278 -18.61 20.95 -1.01
CA LEU A 278 -18.54 21.80 0.17
C LEU A 278 -18.61 23.29 -0.20
N ARG A 279 -17.82 23.73 -1.19
CA ARG A 279 -17.83 25.15 -1.63
C ARG A 279 -19.19 25.60 -2.14
N ARG A 280 -19.87 24.76 -2.92
CA ARG A 280 -21.23 25.03 -3.39
C ARG A 280 -22.21 25.17 -2.22
N ARG A 281 -22.16 24.24 -1.25
CA ARG A 281 -23.01 24.29 -0.06
C ARG A 281 -22.76 25.53 0.80
N LEU A 282 -21.49 25.92 1.00
CA LEU A 282 -21.13 27.12 1.77
C LEU A 282 -21.58 28.40 1.06
N ALA A 283 -21.46 28.46 -0.27
CA ALA A 283 -21.95 29.59 -1.06
C ALA A 283 -23.48 29.75 -0.95
N THR A 284 -24.23 28.66 -0.93
CA THR A 284 -25.69 28.69 -0.74
C THR A 284 -26.12 28.97 0.70
N ALA A 285 -25.32 28.54 1.69
CA ALA A 285 -25.67 28.65 3.10
C ALA A 285 -25.23 29.97 3.76
N GLY A 286 -24.52 30.85 3.04
CA GLY A 286 -24.03 32.12 3.59
C GLY A 286 -23.04 31.95 4.74
N ALA A 287 -22.22 30.88 4.72
CA ALA A 287 -21.32 30.56 5.81
C ALA A 287 -20.18 31.59 5.92
N GLY A 288 -19.87 32.01 7.16
CA GLY A 288 -18.79 32.95 7.47
C GLY A 288 -17.38 32.43 7.11
N ALA A 289 -16.37 33.26 7.36
CA ALA A 289 -14.98 32.94 7.03
C ALA A 289 -14.52 31.64 7.69
N ASN A 290 -14.03 30.68 6.90
CA ASN A 290 -13.48 29.43 7.40
C ASN A 290 -12.07 29.68 7.97
N PRO A 291 -11.85 29.54 9.30
CA PRO A 291 -10.55 29.79 9.92
C PRO A 291 -9.48 28.76 9.51
N PHE A 292 -9.87 27.63 8.92
CA PHE A 292 -8.98 26.61 8.38
C PHE A 292 -9.07 26.53 6.84
N ALA A 293 -9.35 27.66 6.18
CA ALA A 293 -9.42 27.73 4.73
C ALA A 293 -8.07 27.34 4.11
N SER A 294 -8.15 26.52 3.06
CA SER A 294 -7.00 26.16 2.24
C SER A 294 -6.51 27.38 1.44
N PRO A 295 -5.18 27.51 1.19
CA PRO A 295 -4.65 28.55 0.31
C PRO A 295 -5.15 28.43 -1.15
N PHE A 296 -5.68 27.27 -1.54
CA PHE A 296 -6.19 27.02 -2.88
C PHE A 296 -7.60 27.59 -3.10
N ALA A 297 -7.77 28.91 -3.08
CA ALA A 297 -9.09 29.54 -3.18
C ALA A 297 -9.77 29.34 -4.57
N HIS A 298 -9.01 29.40 -5.66
CA HIS A 298 -9.57 29.36 -7.01
C HIS A 298 -10.18 27.99 -7.37
N ALA A 299 -11.17 27.91 -8.25
CA ALA A 299 -11.73 26.63 -8.72
C ALA A 299 -10.83 25.92 -9.77
N ALA A 300 -9.81 26.61 -10.28
CA ALA A 300 -8.95 26.12 -11.37
C ALA A 300 -8.26 24.79 -11.02
N TRP A 301 -7.79 24.65 -9.78
CA TRP A 301 -7.15 23.41 -9.34
C TRP A 301 -8.13 22.23 -9.27
N LEU A 302 -9.43 22.49 -9.03
CA LEU A 302 -10.44 21.43 -9.03
C LEU A 302 -10.61 20.85 -10.44
N TYR A 303 -10.76 21.73 -11.43
CA TYR A 303 -10.86 21.32 -12.84
C TYR A 303 -9.58 20.63 -13.30
N MET A 304 -8.42 21.18 -12.93
CA MET A 304 -7.12 20.56 -13.22
C MET A 304 -7.01 19.16 -12.59
N ALA A 305 -7.40 18.98 -11.33
CA ALA A 305 -7.36 17.67 -10.67
C ALA A 305 -8.27 16.64 -11.36
N PHE A 306 -9.48 17.02 -11.76
CA PHE A 306 -10.36 16.14 -12.54
C PHE A 306 -9.81 15.83 -13.95
N ALA A 307 -9.29 16.85 -14.65
CA ALA A 307 -8.70 16.67 -15.97
C ALA A 307 -7.47 15.75 -15.93
N LEU A 308 -6.58 15.95 -14.95
CA LEU A 308 -5.42 15.09 -14.74
C LEU A 308 -5.84 13.68 -14.33
N SER A 309 -6.89 13.53 -13.53
CA SER A 309 -7.45 12.20 -13.18
C SER A 309 -7.95 11.47 -14.43
N ALA A 310 -8.70 12.17 -15.29
CA ALA A 310 -9.23 11.60 -16.53
C ALA A 310 -8.09 11.23 -17.50
N ALA A 311 -7.12 12.13 -17.70
CA ALA A 311 -5.95 11.89 -18.53
C ALA A 311 -5.13 10.69 -18.02
N ALA A 312 -4.95 10.59 -16.69
CA ALA A 312 -4.27 9.46 -16.07
C ALA A 312 -5.00 8.14 -16.30
N VAL A 313 -6.33 8.09 -16.11
CA VAL A 313 -7.13 6.88 -16.39
C VAL A 313 -6.99 6.46 -17.85
N VAL A 314 -7.06 7.39 -18.80
CA VAL A 314 -6.89 7.11 -20.23
C VAL A 314 -5.50 6.52 -20.49
N LEU A 315 -4.44 7.18 -20.00
CA LEU A 315 -3.07 6.75 -20.19
C LEU A 315 -2.82 5.34 -19.58
N ILE A 316 -3.33 5.09 -18.38
CA ILE A 316 -3.22 3.78 -17.71
C ILE A 316 -3.96 2.70 -18.51
N THR A 317 -5.17 3.00 -19.00
CA THR A 317 -6.00 2.02 -19.73
C THR A 317 -5.37 1.66 -21.08
N LEU A 318 -4.80 2.65 -21.79
CA LEU A 318 -4.05 2.42 -23.02
C LEU A 318 -2.80 1.57 -22.79
N THR A 319 -2.06 1.85 -21.71
CA THR A 319 -0.80 1.13 -21.42
C THR A 319 -1.01 -0.29 -20.91
N HIS A 320 -2.14 -0.59 -20.28
CA HIS A 320 -2.50 -1.96 -19.88
C HIS A 320 -3.15 -2.77 -21.01
N GLY A 321 -3.29 -2.21 -22.22
CA GLY A 321 -3.87 -2.93 -23.37
C GLY A 321 -5.35 -3.26 -23.22
N LEU A 322 -6.10 -2.45 -22.46
CA LEU A 322 -7.55 -2.60 -22.25
C LEU A 322 -8.38 -1.75 -23.23
N LEU A 323 -7.73 -1.17 -24.24
CA LEU A 323 -8.26 -0.32 -25.32
C LEU A 323 -7.51 -0.57 -26.63
#